data_AF-W1YGY5-F1
#
_entry.id   AF-W1YGY5-F1
#
_cell.length_a   1.000
_cell.length_b   1.000
_cell.length_c   1.000
_cell.angle_alpha   90.00
_cell.angle_beta   90.00
_cell.angle_gamma   90.00
#
_symmetry.space_group_name_H-M   'P 1'
#
loop_
_entity.id
_entity.type
_entity.pdbx_description
1 polymer ?
#
loop_
_entity_poly.entity_id
_entity_poly.type
_entity_poly.pdbx_seq_one_letter_code
_entity_poly.pdbx_strand_id
1 'polypeptide(L)' 'PVLNGIPNRISLSGHTDDFPYASGEKGYSNWELSADRANASRRELMVGGLDSGKVLRVVGMAATMRLSDRGPDDAVNRRI' A
#
# COMPACT_ATOMS: atom_id res chain seq x y z
N PRO A 1 -4.30 -13.74 -14.99
CA PRO A 1 -3.99 -14.03 -13.56
C PRO A 1 -5.26 -14.48 -12.82
N VAL A 2 -5.13 -15.19 -11.69
CA VAL A 2 -6.27 -15.75 -10.92
C VAL A 2 -7.34 -14.70 -10.59
N LEU A 3 -6.92 -13.47 -10.27
CA LEU A 3 -7.82 -12.37 -9.91
C LEU A 3 -8.74 -11.90 -11.05
N ASN A 4 -8.44 -12.22 -12.32
CA ASN A 4 -9.32 -11.92 -13.45
C ASN A 4 -10.48 -12.93 -13.60
N GLY A 5 -10.44 -14.05 -12.89
CA GLY A 5 -11.48 -15.10 -12.99
C GLY A 5 -12.85 -14.70 -12.41
N ILE A 6 -12.94 -13.56 -11.74
CA ILE A 6 -14.17 -13.02 -11.15
C ILE A 6 -14.36 -11.56 -11.59
N PRO A 7 -15.59 -11.02 -11.62
CA PRO A 7 -15.86 -9.67 -12.14
C PRO A 7 -15.51 -8.54 -11.15
N ASN A 8 -15.20 -8.88 -9.89
CA ASN A 8 -15.03 -7.91 -8.82
C ASN A 8 -13.85 -6.95 -9.06
N ARG A 9 -14.03 -5.70 -8.62
CA ARG A 9 -12.97 -4.70 -8.56
C ARG A 9 -12.16 -4.81 -7.27
N ILE A 10 -10.96 -4.24 -7.28
CA ILE A 10 -9.96 -4.32 -6.22
C ILE A 10 -9.66 -2.91 -5.69
N SER A 11 -9.54 -2.78 -4.37
CA SER A 11 -8.96 -1.62 -3.70
C SER A 11 -7.57 -2.02 -3.19
N LEU A 12 -6.55 -1.20 -3.47
CA LEU A 12 -5.19 -1.42 -2.96
C LEU A 12 -4.86 -0.36 -1.91
N SER A 13 -4.35 -0.77 -0.76
CA SER A 13 -4.02 0.14 0.35
C SER A 13 -2.59 -0.08 0.84
N GLY A 14 -1.74 0.93 0.78
CA GLY A 14 -0.42 0.83 1.37
C GLY A 14 -0.43 1.26 2.83
N HIS A 15 0.34 0.55 3.64
CA HIS A 15 0.56 0.84 5.06
C HIS A 15 2.07 0.83 5.32
N THR A 16 2.54 1.80 6.10
CA THR A 16 3.92 1.87 6.57
C THR A 16 3.93 1.83 8.10
N ASP A 17 5.11 1.73 8.69
CA ASP A 17 5.27 1.89 10.12
C ASP A 17 5.25 3.37 10.53
N ASP A 18 5.34 3.61 11.84
CA ASP A 18 5.34 4.93 12.45
C ASP A 18 6.76 5.53 12.59
N PHE A 19 7.79 4.91 12.00
CA PHE A 19 9.10 5.54 11.95
C PHE A 19 9.02 6.77 11.06
N PRO A 20 9.42 7.96 11.55
CA PRO A 20 9.39 9.15 10.73
C PRO A 20 10.28 8.97 9.49
N TYR A 21 9.73 9.22 8.32
CA TYR A 21 10.56 9.35 7.13
C TYR A 21 11.48 10.57 7.26
N ALA A 22 12.68 10.50 6.69
CA ALA A 22 13.76 11.47 6.94
C ALA A 22 13.36 12.94 6.71
N SER A 23 12.43 13.21 5.79
CA SER A 23 11.93 14.55 5.47
C SER A 23 10.75 15.04 6.34
N GLY A 24 10.25 14.21 7.26
CA GLY A 24 9.08 14.53 8.08
C GLY A 24 7.79 14.74 7.25
N GLU A 25 6.75 15.28 7.88
CA GLU A 25 5.42 15.45 7.23
C GLU A 25 5.33 16.61 6.24
N LYS A 26 6.30 17.54 6.25
CA LYS A 26 6.32 18.69 5.31
C LYS A 26 6.93 18.35 3.96
N GLY A 27 7.63 17.21 3.88
CA GLY A 27 8.20 16.69 2.64
C GLY A 27 7.67 15.28 2.36
N TYR A 28 8.49 14.44 1.75
CA TYR A 28 8.12 13.04 1.55
C TYR A 28 7.98 12.34 2.91
N SER A 29 6.84 11.73 3.15
CA SER A 29 6.49 11.16 4.44
C SER A 29 5.95 9.74 4.26
N ASN A 30 5.46 9.17 5.36
CA ASN A 30 4.75 7.90 5.33
C ASN A 30 3.46 7.96 4.50
N TRP A 31 2.89 9.16 4.29
CA TRP A 31 1.76 9.34 3.37
C TRP A 31 2.17 9.03 1.92
N GLU A 32 3.22 9.68 1.42
CA GLU A 32 3.73 9.47 0.07
C GLU A 32 4.25 8.03 -0.10
N LEU A 33 5.05 7.54 0.86
CA LEU A 33 5.60 6.19 0.80
C LEU A 33 4.52 5.11 0.71
N SER A 34 3.47 5.23 1.53
CA SER A 34 2.39 4.25 1.54
C SER A 34 1.60 4.26 0.21
N ALA A 35 1.28 5.44 -0.33
CA ALA A 35 0.60 5.58 -1.61
C ALA A 35 1.47 5.07 -2.78
N ASP A 36 2.78 5.35 -2.76
CA ASP A 36 3.72 4.92 -3.78
C ASP A 36 3.91 3.41 -3.80
N ARG A 37 4.00 2.77 -2.62
CA ARG A 37 4.06 1.30 -2.53
C ARG A 37 2.79 0.63 -3.02
N ALA A 38 1.62 1.20 -2.73
CA ALA A 38 0.35 0.70 -3.25
C ALA A 38 0.28 0.82 -4.78
N ASN A 39 0.77 1.93 -5.35
CA ASN A 39 0.87 2.10 -6.80
C ASN A 39 1.96 1.23 -7.45
N ALA A 40 3.07 0.97 -6.76
CA ALA A 40 4.08 0.03 -7.23
C ALA A 40 3.47 -1.38 -7.35
N SER A 41 2.77 -1.83 -6.32
CA SER A 41 2.06 -3.11 -6.34
C SER A 41 0.98 -3.17 -7.43
N ARG A 42 0.26 -2.07 -7.65
CA ARG A 42 -0.69 -1.93 -8.77
C ARG A 42 -0.02 -2.17 -10.12
N ARG A 43 1.17 -1.59 -10.34
CA ARG A 43 1.93 -1.76 -11.60
C ARG A 43 2.35 -3.21 -11.79
N GLU A 44 2.87 -3.85 -10.74
CA GLU A 44 3.26 -5.27 -10.80
C GLU A 44 2.06 -6.19 -11.09
N LEU A 45 0.88 -5.91 -10.52
CA LEU A 45 -0.33 -6.65 -10.85
C LEU A 45 -0.71 -6.51 -12.34
N MET A 46 -0.58 -5.31 -12.92
CA MET A 46 -0.81 -5.12 -14.36
C MET A 46 0.22 -5.85 -15.22
N VAL A 47 1.50 -5.82 -14.84
CA VAL A 47 2.56 -6.60 -15.50
C VAL A 47 2.23 -8.10 -15.45
N GLY A 48 1.69 -8.58 -14.32
CA GLY A 48 1.16 -9.94 -14.17
C GLY A 48 -0.16 -10.22 -14.92
N GLY A 49 -0.66 -9.26 -15.70
CA GLY A 49 -1.83 -9.39 -16.57
C GLY A 49 -3.18 -9.07 -15.91
N LEU A 50 -3.21 -8.34 -14.78
CA LEU A 50 -4.48 -7.88 -14.20
C LEU A 50 -5.16 -6.90 -15.18
N ASP A 51 -6.45 -7.08 -15.45
CA ASP A 51 -7.14 -6.23 -16.42
C ASP A 51 -7.17 -4.77 -15.95
N SER A 52 -6.99 -3.82 -16.88
CA SER A 52 -6.78 -2.40 -16.57
C SER A 52 -7.93 -1.75 -15.78
N GLY A 53 -9.16 -2.24 -15.94
CA GLY A 53 -10.34 -1.74 -15.21
C GLY A 53 -10.60 -2.38 -13.85
N LYS A 54 -9.76 -3.31 -13.40
CA LYS A 54 -9.98 -4.08 -12.15
C LYS A 54 -9.65 -3.29 -10.90
N VAL A 55 -8.73 -2.33 -10.97
CA VAL A 55 -8.34 -1.51 -9.82
C VAL A 55 -9.29 -0.33 -9.72
N LEU A 56 -10.07 -0.27 -8.64
CA LEU A 56 -11.02 0.81 -8.39
C LEU A 56 -10.37 2.03 -7.74
N ARG A 57 -9.47 1.80 -6.77
CA ARG A 57 -8.78 2.87 -6.05
C ARG A 57 -7.46 2.38 -5.47
N VAL A 58 -6.58 3.35 -5.22
CA VAL A 58 -5.32 3.19 -4.51
C VAL A 58 -5.33 4.15 -3.32
N VAL A 59 -4.92 3.68 -2.15
CA VAL A 59 -4.97 4.45 -0.89
C VAL A 59 -3.61 4.37 -0.19
N GLY A 60 -3.10 5.50 0.29
CA GLY A 60 -1.98 5.54 1.24
C GLY A 60 -2.52 5.78 2.65
N MET A 61 -2.21 4.90 3.60
CA MET A 61 -2.68 4.98 4.99
C MET A 61 -1.59 5.43 5.98
N ALA A 62 -0.36 5.65 5.52
CA ALA A 62 0.80 5.91 6.38
C ALA A 62 0.85 4.89 7.54
N ALA A 63 1.06 5.39 8.76
CA ALA A 63 1.06 4.60 10.01
C ALA A 63 -0.29 4.59 10.75
N THR A 64 -1.36 5.13 10.15
CA THR A 64 -2.62 5.42 10.86
C THR A 64 -3.40 4.17 11.27
N MET A 65 -3.15 3.04 10.59
CA MET A 65 -3.80 1.74 10.83
C MET A 65 -2.79 0.70 11.36
N ARG A 66 -2.03 1.08 12.39
CA ARG A 66 -1.07 0.19 13.06
C ARG A 66 -1.79 -0.97 13.77
N LEU A 67 -1.20 -2.16 13.66
CA LEU A 67 -1.70 -3.40 14.26
C LEU A 67 -0.87 -3.83 15.48
N SER A 68 0.40 -3.42 15.52
CA SER A 68 1.30 -3.60 16.66
C SER A 68 1.94 -2.28 17.03
N ASP A 69 2.24 -2.11 18.31
CA ASP A 69 3.18 -1.09 18.76
C ASP A 69 4.60 -1.42 18.30
N ARG A 70 5.52 -0.45 18.45
CA ARG A 70 6.93 -0.61 18.10
C ARG A 70 7.57 -1.75 18.88
N GLY A 71 8.33 -2.58 18.19
CA GLY A 71 8.97 -3.75 18.77
C GLY A 71 9.30 -4.81 17.72
N PRO A 72 9.74 -6.01 18.15
CA PRO A 72 10.13 -7.09 17.24
C PRO A 72 9.05 -7.48 16.22
N ASP A 73 7.78 -7.32 16.58
CA ASP A 73 6.62 -7.71 15.76
C ASP A 73 6.07 -6.55 14.91
N ASP A 74 6.71 -5.38 14.90
CA ASP A 74 6.20 -4.19 14.21
C ASP A 74 6.20 -4.28 12.68
N ALA A 75 6.87 -5.30 12.13
CA ALA A 75 6.94 -5.52 10.68
C ALA A 75 5.56 -5.69 10.05
N VAL A 76 4.57 -6.16 10.80
CA VAL A 76 3.16 -6.28 10.38
C VAL A 76 2.51 -4.93 10.00
N ASN A 77 3.05 -3.82 10.50
CA ASN A 77 2.58 -2.49 10.15
C ASN A 77 2.90 -2.12 8.69
N ARG A 78 3.93 -2.72 8.08
CA ARG A 78 4.33 -2.49 6.68
C ARG A 78 3.71 -3.53 5.74
N ARG A 79 2.58 -3.20 5.09
CA ARG A 79 1.80 -4.13 4.26
C ARG A 79 1.08 -3.43 3.10
N ILE A 80 0.61 -4.22 2.14
CA ILE A 80 -0.23 -3.82 0.99
C ILE A 80 -1.56 -4.57 1.05
#